data_AF-A0A7S4KKC1-F1
#
_entry.id   AF-A0A7S4KKC1-F1
#
_cell.length_a   1.000
_cell.length_b   1.000
_cell.length_c   1.000
_cell.angle_alpha   90.00
_cell.angle_beta   90.00
_cell.angle_gamma   90.00
#
_symmetry.space_group_name_H-M   'P 1'
#
loop_
_entity.id
_entity.type
_entity.pdbx_description
1 polymer ?
#
loop_
_entity_poly.entity_id
_entity_poly.type
_entity_poly.pdbx_seq_one_letter_code
_entity_poly.pdbx_strand_id
1 'polypeptide(L)'
;RITDDWDRKLFNTYGQVWLSPVIFDASFRFHEGYKIPAGMEVSDYRKAVEKLALIDPPALFGLHANADLAFRTRQTQMVLTTITDVQPKVGGGGGGETREENVLRQQKALKQRLPNDYKKDDVVEGIKRLGGAKPLNICLQQEVDRLQVVLTVVRSSLNNLALAIAGTIVMSPDLTNTLDALYTARVPTAWTKASQLDAPNLGVWFSNIVMRSEQLTSWLQSGRPNCFWLTGFFNPQGFLTANRQEVCR
;
A
#
# COMPACT_ATOMS: atom_id res chain seq x y z
N ARG A 1 -16.15 -20.80 6.71
CA ARG A 1 -16.88 -19.67 7.33
C ARG A 1 -16.45 -18.40 6.59
N ILE A 2 -17.37 -17.70 5.93
CA ILE A 2 -17.07 -16.52 5.09
C ILE A 2 -17.63 -15.27 5.77
N THR A 3 -16.78 -14.27 5.98
CA THR A 3 -17.13 -13.02 6.68
C THR A 3 -17.37 -11.85 5.74
N ASP A 4 -16.75 -11.84 4.56
CA ASP A 4 -16.91 -10.80 3.55
C ASP A 4 -18.03 -11.14 2.55
N ASP A 5 -18.84 -10.14 2.18
CA ASP A 5 -19.99 -10.36 1.29
C ASP A 5 -19.58 -10.58 -0.17
N TRP A 6 -18.45 -10.02 -0.63
CA TRP A 6 -17.92 -10.31 -1.96
C TRP A 6 -17.36 -11.72 -2.04
N ASP A 7 -16.66 -12.18 -1.01
CA ASP A 7 -16.23 -13.57 -0.90
C ASP A 7 -17.42 -14.54 -0.89
N ARG A 8 -18.52 -14.16 -0.23
CA ARG A 8 -19.75 -14.98 -0.24
C ARG A 8 -20.36 -15.04 -1.63
N LYS A 9 -20.40 -13.91 -2.35
CA LYS A 9 -20.88 -13.87 -3.73
C LYS A 9 -20.02 -14.73 -4.65
N LEU A 10 -18.70 -14.66 -4.51
CA LEU A 10 -17.76 -15.49 -5.26
C LEU A 10 -18.00 -16.98 -4.97
N PHE A 11 -18.09 -17.36 -3.71
CA PHE A 11 -18.35 -18.75 -3.30
C PHE A 11 -19.68 -19.28 -3.86
N ASN A 12 -20.75 -18.50 -3.78
CA ASN A 12 -22.04 -18.88 -4.35
C ASN A 12 -21.97 -19.03 -5.87
N THR A 13 -21.17 -18.20 -6.54
CA THR A 13 -20.94 -18.30 -8.00
C THR A 13 -20.24 -19.61 -8.35
N TYR A 14 -19.20 -20.01 -7.60
CA TYR A 14 -18.58 -21.33 -7.76
C TYR A 14 -19.58 -22.46 -7.57
N GLY A 15 -20.40 -22.39 -6.51
CA GLY A 15 -21.44 -23.37 -6.25
C GLY A 15 -22.42 -23.50 -7.42
N GLN A 16 -22.88 -22.39 -7.99
CA GLN A 16 -23.82 -22.41 -9.12
C GLN A 16 -23.21 -23.00 -10.40
N VAL A 17 -21.94 -22.72 -10.68
CA VAL A 17 -21.27 -23.22 -11.91
C VAL A 17 -20.92 -24.70 -11.76
N TRP A 18 -20.32 -25.09 -10.63
CA TRP A 18 -19.80 -26.44 -10.43
C TRP A 18 -20.86 -27.43 -9.94
N LEU A 19 -21.87 -27.01 -9.19
CA LEU A 19 -22.96 -27.87 -8.71
C LEU A 19 -24.22 -27.67 -9.57
N SER A 20 -24.05 -27.71 -10.88
CA SER A 20 -25.15 -27.65 -11.86
C SER A 20 -25.44 -29.04 -12.45
N PRO A 21 -26.64 -29.31 -12.97
CA PRO A 21 -26.96 -30.59 -13.62
C PRO A 21 -26.02 -30.97 -14.78
N VAL A 22 -25.32 -29.98 -15.35
CA VAL A 22 -24.32 -30.15 -16.40
C VAL A 22 -23.12 -31.00 -15.94
N ILE A 23 -22.85 -31.05 -14.63
CA ILE A 23 -21.76 -31.87 -14.07
C ILE A 23 -21.94 -33.37 -14.31
N PHE A 24 -23.18 -33.83 -14.48
CA PHE A 24 -23.49 -35.25 -14.70
C PHE A 24 -23.34 -35.68 -16.15
N ASP A 25 -23.08 -34.74 -17.07
CA ASP A 25 -22.80 -35.05 -18.46
C ASP A 25 -21.42 -35.72 -18.59
N ALA A 26 -21.33 -36.82 -19.34
CA ALA A 26 -20.07 -37.54 -19.57
C ALA A 26 -19.02 -36.69 -20.32
N SER A 27 -19.45 -35.61 -20.99
CA SER A 27 -18.58 -34.64 -21.65
C SER A 27 -18.08 -33.52 -20.72
N PHE A 28 -18.60 -33.42 -19.51
CA PHE A 28 -18.24 -32.38 -18.56
C PHE A 28 -16.78 -32.48 -18.12
N ARG A 29 -16.13 -31.32 -18.02
CA ARG A 29 -14.75 -31.17 -17.56
C ARG A 29 -14.63 -29.84 -16.83
N PHE A 30 -13.92 -29.84 -15.70
CA PHE A 30 -13.63 -28.61 -14.96
C PHE A 30 -12.62 -27.74 -15.68
N HIS A 31 -11.64 -28.38 -16.31
CA HIS A 31 -10.61 -27.76 -17.14
C HIS A 31 -10.08 -28.80 -18.14
N GLU A 32 -9.29 -28.38 -19.13
CA GLU A 32 -8.63 -29.33 -20.01
C GLU A 32 -7.73 -30.27 -19.20
N GLY A 33 -7.94 -31.59 -19.34
CA GLY A 33 -7.26 -32.61 -18.53
C GLY A 33 -7.93 -32.94 -17.19
N TYR A 34 -8.89 -32.13 -16.71
CA TYR A 34 -9.58 -32.33 -15.42
C TYR A 34 -11.03 -32.76 -15.64
N LYS A 35 -11.23 -34.07 -15.84
CA LYS A 35 -12.53 -34.72 -16.01
C LYS A 35 -12.93 -35.48 -14.75
N ILE A 36 -14.23 -35.74 -14.60
CA ILE A 36 -14.74 -36.61 -13.53
C ILE A 36 -14.48 -38.07 -13.92
N PRO A 37 -13.71 -38.86 -13.11
CA PRO A 37 -13.47 -40.26 -13.40
C PRO A 37 -14.76 -41.08 -13.25
N ALA A 38 -15.06 -41.94 -14.23
CA ALA A 38 -16.14 -42.91 -14.16
C ALA A 38 -15.63 -44.19 -13.46
N GLY A 39 -15.56 -44.17 -12.13
CA GLY A 39 -15.17 -45.32 -11.31
C GLY A 39 -16.29 -45.76 -10.37
N MET A 40 -16.37 -47.05 -10.08
CA MET A 40 -17.27 -47.57 -9.03
C MET A 40 -16.54 -47.80 -7.72
N GLU A 41 -15.22 -48.05 -7.78
CA GLU A 41 -14.38 -48.28 -6.62
C GLU A 41 -13.48 -47.08 -6.31
N VAL A 42 -13.15 -46.91 -5.01
CA VAL A 42 -12.21 -45.88 -4.54
C VAL A 42 -10.83 -46.02 -5.19
N SER A 43 -10.44 -47.26 -5.53
CA SER A 43 -9.17 -47.58 -6.20
C SER A 43 -9.04 -46.88 -7.57
N ASP A 44 -10.14 -46.77 -8.32
CA ASP A 44 -10.18 -46.12 -9.63
C ASP A 44 -10.01 -44.61 -9.53
N TYR A 45 -10.67 -43.98 -8.54
CA TYR A 45 -10.51 -42.55 -8.28
C TYR A 45 -9.09 -42.19 -7.84
N ARG A 46 -8.45 -43.03 -7.01
CA ARG A 46 -7.05 -42.81 -6.60
C ARG A 46 -6.10 -42.85 -7.79
N LYS A 47 -6.21 -43.88 -8.65
CA LYS A 47 -5.40 -43.99 -9.87
C LYS A 47 -5.62 -42.81 -10.83
N ALA A 48 -6.82 -42.23 -10.85
CA ALA A 48 -7.11 -41.05 -11.64
C ALA A 48 -6.45 -39.78 -11.07
N VAL A 49 -6.47 -39.60 -9.74
CA VAL A 49 -5.79 -38.49 -9.06
C VAL A 49 -4.28 -38.58 -9.23
N GLU A 50 -3.69 -39.78 -9.15
CA GLU A 50 -2.24 -40.00 -9.37
C GLU A 50 -1.77 -39.64 -10.77
N LYS A 51 -2.67 -39.61 -11.77
CA LYS A 51 -2.36 -39.21 -13.15
C LYS A 51 -2.43 -37.70 -13.37
N LEU A 52 -2.97 -36.93 -12.42
CA LEU A 52 -3.06 -35.48 -12.54
C LEU A 52 -1.67 -34.84 -12.42
N ALA A 53 -1.52 -33.65 -13.00
CA ALA A 53 -0.29 -32.90 -12.89
C ALA A 53 -0.04 -32.50 -11.42
N LEU A 54 1.23 -32.47 -11.02
CA LEU A 54 1.62 -31.99 -9.68
C LEU A 54 1.38 -30.47 -9.50
N ILE A 55 1.33 -29.73 -10.62
CA ILE A 55 1.14 -28.28 -10.64
C ILE A 55 -0.12 -27.98 -11.44
N ASP A 56 -1.12 -27.43 -10.74
CA ASP A 56 -2.39 -27.04 -11.34
C ASP A 56 -2.30 -25.65 -12.00
N PRO A 57 -2.87 -25.45 -13.20
CA PRO A 57 -2.92 -24.13 -13.83
C PRO A 57 -3.90 -23.21 -13.08
N PRO A 58 -3.64 -21.89 -12.99
CA PRO A 58 -4.55 -20.94 -12.33
C PRO A 58 -5.98 -20.95 -12.90
N ALA A 59 -6.12 -21.24 -14.19
CA ALA A 59 -7.40 -21.31 -14.89
C ALA A 59 -8.34 -22.38 -14.33
N LEU A 60 -7.81 -23.45 -13.72
CA LEU A 60 -8.62 -24.46 -13.01
C LEU A 60 -9.43 -23.83 -11.88
N PHE A 61 -8.85 -22.83 -11.22
CA PHE A 61 -9.47 -22.08 -10.14
C PHE A 61 -10.18 -20.82 -10.64
N GLY A 62 -10.54 -20.74 -11.92
CA GLY A 62 -11.18 -19.55 -12.49
C GLY A 62 -10.31 -18.28 -12.49
N LEU A 63 -9.00 -18.41 -12.26
CA LEU A 63 -8.07 -17.29 -12.24
C LEU A 63 -7.40 -17.09 -13.59
N HIS A 64 -7.05 -15.84 -13.90
CA HIS A 64 -6.23 -15.52 -15.06
C HIS A 64 -4.79 -16.05 -14.88
N ALA A 65 -4.10 -16.40 -15.97
CA ALA A 65 -2.73 -16.93 -15.94
C ALA A 65 -1.73 -16.00 -15.21
N ASN A 66 -1.98 -14.69 -15.22
CA ASN A 66 -1.17 -13.69 -14.50
C ASN A 66 -1.17 -13.89 -12.97
N ALA A 67 -2.11 -14.66 -12.41
CA ALA A 67 -2.10 -14.99 -10.99
C ALA A 67 -0.83 -15.75 -10.58
N ASP A 68 -0.34 -16.66 -11.43
CA ASP A 68 0.93 -17.38 -11.18
C ASP A 68 2.12 -16.40 -11.22
N LEU A 69 2.15 -15.47 -12.18
CA LEU A 69 3.19 -14.46 -12.25
C LEU A 69 3.20 -13.56 -11.01
N ALA A 70 2.03 -13.14 -10.53
CA ALA A 70 1.90 -12.33 -9.33
C ALA A 70 2.35 -13.11 -8.07
N PHE A 71 1.97 -14.38 -7.96
CA PHE A 71 2.38 -15.27 -6.88
C PHE A 71 3.91 -15.43 -6.85
N ARG A 72 4.52 -15.79 -7.99
CA ARG A 72 5.97 -15.96 -8.11
C ARG A 72 6.72 -14.67 -7.80
N THR A 73 6.22 -13.53 -8.29
CA THR A 73 6.80 -12.21 -8.00
C THR A 73 6.80 -11.94 -6.49
N ARG A 74 5.67 -12.19 -5.81
CA ARG A 74 5.57 -12.02 -4.35
C ARG A 74 6.50 -12.98 -3.60
N GLN A 75 6.60 -14.23 -4.03
CA GLN A 75 7.50 -15.22 -3.44
C GLN A 75 8.97 -14.80 -3.58
N THR A 76 9.39 -14.35 -4.77
CA THR A 76 10.74 -13.82 -5.00
C THR A 76 11.01 -12.60 -4.13
N GLN A 77 10.06 -11.67 -4.03
CA GLN A 77 10.19 -10.51 -3.14
C GLN A 77 10.36 -10.91 -1.68
N MET A 78 9.59 -11.89 -1.20
CA MET A 78 9.74 -12.43 0.16
C MET A 78 11.14 -12.99 0.38
N VAL A 79 11.63 -13.83 -0.53
CA VAL A 79 12.98 -14.43 -0.44
C VAL A 79 14.06 -13.34 -0.41
N LEU A 80 14.01 -12.37 -1.32
CA LEU A 80 14.99 -11.27 -1.37
C LEU A 80 14.95 -10.39 -0.10
N THR A 81 13.75 -10.14 0.41
CA THR A 81 13.55 -9.41 1.67
C THR A 81 14.18 -10.15 2.84
N THR A 82 13.93 -11.46 2.95
CA THR A 82 14.53 -12.31 4.00
C THR A 82 16.05 -12.37 3.89
N ILE A 83 16.61 -12.50 2.69
CA ILE A 83 18.07 -12.46 2.49
C ILE A 83 18.64 -11.13 2.98
N THR A 84 18.01 -10.01 2.63
CA THR A 84 18.43 -8.67 3.06
C THR A 84 18.35 -8.51 4.58
N ASP A 85 17.33 -9.09 5.22
CA ASP A 85 17.13 -9.02 6.67
C ASP A 85 18.14 -9.85 7.47
N VAL A 86 18.61 -10.96 6.91
CA VAL A 86 19.61 -11.85 7.54
C VAL A 86 21.05 -11.37 7.30
N GLN A 87 21.28 -10.53 6.30
CA GLN A 87 22.62 -10.02 5.99
C GLN A 87 23.18 -9.19 7.17
N PRO A 88 24.43 -9.41 7.60
CA PRO A 88 25.04 -8.63 8.66
C PRO A 88 25.08 -7.15 8.26
N LYS A 89 24.39 -6.31 9.06
CA LYS A 89 24.26 -4.87 8.83
C LYS A 89 25.54 -4.08 9.11
N VAL A 90 26.55 -4.74 9.69
CA VAL A 90 27.88 -4.18 9.95
C VAL A 90 28.84 -4.86 8.99
N GLY A 91 29.17 -4.19 7.88
CA GLY A 91 30.19 -4.64 6.94
C GLY A 91 31.59 -4.37 7.50
N GLY A 92 32.49 -5.34 7.38
CA GLY A 92 33.90 -5.19 7.75
C GLY A 92 34.55 -4.01 7.01
N GLY A 93 35.38 -3.26 7.74
CA GLY A 93 35.98 -2.00 7.31
C GLY A 93 36.67 -2.06 5.95
N GLY A 94 36.06 -1.40 4.97
CA GLY A 94 36.66 -1.00 3.71
C GLY A 94 36.12 0.39 3.38
N GLY A 95 37.01 1.33 3.03
CA GLY A 95 36.77 2.79 2.96
C GLY A 95 35.75 3.30 1.94
N GLY A 96 34.54 2.74 1.93
CA GLY A 96 33.34 3.30 1.29
C GLY A 96 32.55 4.21 2.22
N GLU A 97 31.55 4.90 1.65
CA GLU A 97 30.59 5.74 2.38
C GLU A 97 29.98 4.96 3.55
N THR A 98 30.05 5.53 4.75
CA THR A 98 29.48 4.86 5.94
C THR A 98 27.96 4.75 5.81
N ARG A 99 27.38 3.82 6.57
CA ARG A 99 25.93 3.63 6.64
C ARG A 99 25.23 4.95 7.00
N GLU A 100 25.80 5.65 7.97
CA GLU A 100 25.37 6.92 8.50
C GLU A 100 25.48 8.04 7.45
N GLU A 101 26.59 8.11 6.71
CA GLU A 101 26.77 9.08 5.62
C GLU A 101 25.75 8.90 4.50
N ASN A 102 25.50 7.65 4.09
CA ASN A 102 24.50 7.34 3.06
C ASN A 102 23.10 7.78 3.53
N VAL A 103 22.73 7.44 4.77
CA VAL A 103 21.44 7.86 5.36
C VAL A 103 21.36 9.38 5.49
N LEU A 104 22.43 10.08 5.84
CA LEU A 104 22.47 11.55 5.87
C LEU A 104 22.25 12.16 4.48
N ARG A 105 22.84 11.58 3.42
CA ARG A 105 22.59 12.01 2.04
C ARG A 105 21.12 11.84 1.67
N GLN A 106 20.53 10.68 1.99
CA GLN A 106 19.10 10.42 1.75
C GLN A 106 18.22 11.37 2.56
N GLN A 107 18.53 11.58 3.84
CA GLN A 107 17.84 12.51 4.73
C GLN A 107 17.83 13.92 4.13
N LYS A 108 18.95 14.39 3.61
CA LYS A 108 19.07 15.71 2.99
C LYS A 108 18.21 15.83 1.73
N ALA A 109 18.24 14.81 0.87
CA ALA A 109 17.44 14.76 -0.35
C ALA A 109 15.92 14.73 -0.05
N LEU A 110 15.50 13.94 0.94
CA LEU A 110 14.10 13.88 1.39
C LEU A 110 13.67 15.21 2.00
N LYS A 111 14.50 15.81 2.86
CA LYS A 111 14.18 17.08 3.53
C LYS A 111 14.03 18.24 2.53
N GLN A 112 14.83 18.27 1.47
CA GLN A 112 14.74 19.29 0.42
C GLN A 112 13.45 19.19 -0.40
N ARG A 113 12.95 17.96 -0.62
CA ARG A 113 11.73 17.70 -1.40
C ARG A 113 10.47 17.62 -0.56
N LEU A 114 10.59 17.62 0.77
CA LEU A 114 9.46 17.54 1.67
C LEU A 114 8.63 18.83 1.55
N PRO A 115 7.30 18.73 1.35
CA PRO A 115 6.45 19.90 1.28
C PRO A 115 6.57 20.80 2.51
N ASN A 116 6.29 22.09 2.35
CA ASN A 116 6.28 23.03 3.47
C ASN A 116 5.14 22.73 4.44
N ASP A 117 5.32 23.13 5.70
CA ASP A 117 4.28 22.97 6.72
C ASP A 117 3.13 23.94 6.43
N TYR A 118 1.90 23.44 6.61
CA TYR A 118 0.69 24.24 6.51
C TYR A 118 0.52 25.08 7.78
N LYS A 119 0.54 26.41 7.62
CA LYS A 119 0.19 27.33 8.70
C LYS A 119 -1.32 27.38 8.83
N LYS A 120 -1.82 27.28 10.07
CA LYS A 120 -3.26 27.28 10.34
C LYS A 120 -3.95 28.53 9.77
N ASP A 121 -3.34 29.69 9.93
CA ASP A 121 -3.90 30.96 9.45
C ASP A 121 -4.06 30.99 7.92
N ASP A 122 -3.02 30.57 7.19
CA ASP A 122 -3.03 30.49 5.72
C ASP A 122 -4.12 29.51 5.22
N VAL A 123 -4.31 28.39 5.92
CA VAL A 123 -5.36 27.41 5.60
C VAL A 123 -6.74 28.03 5.83
N VAL A 124 -6.97 28.68 6.98
CA VAL A 124 -8.25 29.34 7.27
C VAL A 124 -8.56 30.43 6.24
N GLU A 125 -7.57 31.23 5.86
CA GLU A 125 -7.73 32.23 4.81
C GLU A 125 -8.05 31.60 3.44
N GLY A 126 -7.33 30.55 3.05
CA GLY A 126 -7.60 29.79 1.84
C GLY A 126 -9.03 29.24 1.79
N ILE A 127 -9.50 28.64 2.88
CA ILE A 127 -10.87 28.15 3.01
C ILE A 127 -11.91 29.27 2.89
N LYS A 128 -11.65 30.45 3.48
CA LYS A 128 -12.52 31.62 3.32
C LYS A 128 -12.61 32.05 1.85
N ARG A 129 -11.49 32.09 1.12
CA ARG A 129 -11.47 32.40 -0.33
C ARG A 129 -12.28 31.41 -1.17
N LEU A 130 -12.32 30.14 -0.76
CA LEU A 130 -13.10 29.08 -1.42
C LEU A 130 -14.62 29.13 -1.12
N GLY A 131 -15.09 30.18 -0.45
CA GLY A 131 -16.50 30.36 -0.08
C GLY A 131 -16.86 29.77 1.29
N GLY A 132 -15.89 29.64 2.20
CA GLY A 132 -16.13 29.35 3.61
C GLY A 132 -16.50 27.90 3.91
N ALA A 133 -17.36 27.70 4.91
CA ALA A 133 -17.71 26.39 5.49
C ALA A 133 -18.68 25.56 4.61
N LYS A 134 -18.26 25.25 3.38
CA LYS A 134 -18.92 24.27 2.52
C LYS A 134 -18.46 22.85 2.87
N PRO A 135 -19.29 21.81 2.70
CA PRO A 135 -18.91 20.43 3.02
C PRO A 135 -17.54 20.00 2.44
N LEU A 136 -17.29 20.28 1.16
CA LEU A 136 -16.01 19.96 0.52
C LEU A 136 -14.83 20.76 1.08
N ASN A 137 -15.04 22.02 1.48
CA ASN A 137 -13.99 22.85 2.08
C ASN A 137 -13.64 22.38 3.50
N ILE A 138 -14.63 21.90 4.27
CA ILE A 138 -14.40 21.28 5.58
C ILE A 138 -13.59 19.99 5.41
N CYS A 139 -13.94 19.16 4.41
CA CYS A 139 -13.17 17.97 4.07
C CYS A 139 -11.71 18.32 3.69
N LEU A 140 -11.49 19.33 2.84
CA LEU A 140 -10.15 19.82 2.51
C LEU A 140 -9.37 20.23 3.76
N GLN A 141 -9.98 20.99 4.67
CA GLN A 141 -9.31 21.42 5.90
C GLN A 141 -8.86 20.23 6.76
N GLN A 142 -9.74 19.23 6.96
CA GLN A 142 -9.42 18.02 7.72
C GLN A 142 -8.30 17.19 7.07
N GLU A 143 -8.30 17.09 5.74
CA GLU A 143 -7.26 16.40 4.97
C GLU A 143 -5.91 17.10 5.09
N VAL A 144 -5.90 18.43 5.03
CA VAL A 144 -4.69 19.26 5.26
C VAL A 144 -4.17 19.09 6.68
N ASP A 145 -5.04 19.13 7.69
CA ASP A 145 -4.65 18.91 9.09
C ASP A 145 -4.03 17.52 9.28
N ARG A 146 -4.60 16.49 8.64
CA ARG A 146 -4.05 15.13 8.69
C ARG A 146 -2.69 15.04 8.00
N LEU A 147 -2.54 15.65 6.83
CA LEU A 147 -1.26 15.71 6.13
C LEU A 147 -0.19 16.43 6.98
N GLN A 148 -0.57 17.52 7.65
CA GLN A 148 0.35 18.28 8.50
C GLN A 148 0.91 17.43 9.65
N VAL A 149 0.10 16.56 10.25
CA VAL A 149 0.58 15.59 11.26
C VAL A 149 1.67 14.69 10.67
N VAL A 150 1.45 14.17 9.46
CA VAL A 150 2.45 13.33 8.77
C VAL A 150 3.73 14.11 8.49
N LEU A 151 3.63 15.31 7.91
CA LEU A 151 4.79 16.16 7.62
C LEU A 151 5.58 16.50 8.88
N THR A 152 4.90 16.78 9.99
CA THR A 152 5.53 17.07 11.29
C THR A 152 6.32 15.87 11.81
N VAL A 153 5.74 14.66 11.76
CA VAL A 153 6.43 13.43 12.17
C VAL A 153 7.65 13.19 11.29
N VAL A 154 7.52 13.27 9.96
CA VAL A 154 8.65 13.06 9.04
C VAL A 154 9.75 14.09 9.28
N ARG A 155 9.40 15.38 9.34
CA ARG A 155 10.39 16.47 9.50
C ARG A 155 11.13 16.36 10.83
N SER A 156 10.42 16.05 11.92
CA SER A 156 11.05 15.85 13.23
C SER A 156 11.94 14.60 13.25
N SER A 157 11.49 13.47 12.69
CA SER A 157 12.33 12.27 12.53
C SER A 157 13.60 12.57 11.74
N LEU A 158 13.50 13.23 10.58
CA LEU A 158 14.66 13.54 9.73
C LEU A 158 15.64 14.51 10.42
N ASN A 159 15.15 15.49 11.18
CA ASN A 159 16.01 16.42 11.91
C ASN A 159 16.72 15.75 13.09
N ASN A 160 15.96 15.00 13.90
CA ASN A 160 16.50 14.29 15.06
C ASN A 160 17.50 13.21 14.62
N LEU A 161 17.23 12.52 13.51
CA LEU A 161 18.16 11.54 12.96
C LEU A 161 19.51 12.18 12.59
N ALA A 162 19.50 13.36 11.95
CA ALA A 162 20.74 14.07 11.62
C ALA A 162 21.52 14.51 12.88
N LEU A 163 20.82 15.01 13.89
CA LEU A 163 21.43 15.39 15.18
C LEU A 163 22.00 14.18 15.94
N ALA A 164 21.32 13.03 15.87
CA ALA A 164 21.76 11.79 16.51
C ALA A 164 23.02 11.22 15.84
N ILE A 165 23.05 11.21 14.51
CA ILE A 165 24.24 10.80 13.75
C ILE A 165 25.42 11.75 14.04
N ALA A 166 25.17 13.05 14.19
CA ALA A 166 26.19 14.02 14.58
C ALA A 166 26.62 13.93 16.07
N GLY A 167 26.04 13.01 16.85
CA GLY A 167 26.35 12.85 18.28
C GLY A 167 25.81 13.96 19.19
N THR A 168 24.93 14.83 18.67
CA THR A 168 24.34 15.94 19.45
C THR A 168 23.20 15.48 20.35
N ILE A 169 22.45 14.46 19.93
CA ILE A 169 21.41 13.83 20.74
C ILE A 169 21.62 12.32 20.81
N VAL A 170 21.06 11.68 21.84
CA VAL A 170 21.17 10.22 22.03
C VAL A 170 20.39 9.47 20.94
N MET A 171 21.03 8.46 20.35
CA MET A 171 20.38 7.55 19.40
C MET A 171 19.33 6.69 20.13
N SER A 172 18.06 7.05 19.97
CA SER A 172 16.94 6.29 20.54
C SER A 172 16.60 5.04 19.71
N PRO A 173 15.84 4.08 20.26
CA PRO A 173 15.37 2.91 19.48
C PRO A 173 14.58 3.31 18.22
N ASP A 174 13.75 4.36 18.30
CA ASP A 174 12.97 4.87 17.17
C ASP A 174 13.86 5.48 16.08
N LEU A 175 14.91 6.22 16.48
CA LEU A 175 15.88 6.79 15.55
C LEU A 175 16.74 5.70 14.90
N THR A 176 17.10 4.66 15.66
CA THR A 176 17.79 3.48 15.14
C THR A 176 16.91 2.75 14.11
N ASN A 177 15.62 2.55 14.41
CA ASN A 177 14.68 1.96 13.45
C ASN A 177 14.54 2.81 12.17
N THR A 178 14.50 4.14 12.33
CA THR A 178 14.44 5.08 11.20
C THR A 178 15.70 4.99 10.35
N LEU A 179 16.88 4.98 10.97
CA LEU A 179 18.17 4.81 10.28
C LEU A 179 18.19 3.48 9.49
N ASP A 180 17.79 2.40 10.14
CA ASP A 180 17.70 1.07 9.55
C ASP A 180 16.76 1.01 8.34
N ALA A 181 15.57 1.62 8.48
CA ALA A 181 14.57 1.64 7.42
C ALA A 181 15.07 2.46 6.21
N LEU A 182 15.63 3.65 6.44
CA LEU A 182 16.16 4.50 5.38
C LEU A 182 17.32 3.82 4.63
N TYR A 183 18.24 3.19 5.38
CA TYR A 183 19.34 2.45 4.77
C TYR A 183 18.87 1.30 3.87
N THR A 184 17.79 0.61 4.27
CA THR A 184 17.20 -0.50 3.51
C THR A 184 16.10 -0.08 2.54
N ALA A 185 15.95 1.23 2.26
CA ALA A 185 14.91 1.81 1.41
C ALA A 185 13.46 1.46 1.81
N ARG A 186 13.23 1.16 3.09
CA ARG A 186 11.90 0.91 3.68
C ARG A 186 11.35 2.16 4.34
N VAL A 187 10.04 2.18 4.54
CA VAL A 187 9.36 3.26 5.25
C VAL A 187 9.51 3.04 6.77
N PRO A 188 9.99 4.03 7.54
CA PRO A 188 9.99 3.97 8.99
C PRO A 188 8.60 3.71 9.57
N THR A 189 8.51 2.86 10.59
CA THR A 189 7.25 2.44 11.21
C THR A 189 6.40 3.60 11.72
N ALA A 190 7.04 4.62 12.31
CA ALA A 190 6.38 5.83 12.78
C ALA A 190 5.68 6.60 11.64
N TRP A 191 6.26 6.60 10.44
CA TRP A 191 5.73 7.31 9.29
C TRP A 191 4.54 6.58 8.69
N THR A 192 4.62 5.25 8.58
CA THR A 192 3.50 4.39 8.17
C THR A 192 2.33 4.56 9.13
N LYS A 193 2.57 4.54 10.45
CA LYS A 193 1.53 4.73 11.47
C LYS A 193 0.86 6.10 11.38
N ALA A 194 1.62 7.16 11.16
CA ALA A 194 1.08 8.52 11.03
C ALA A 194 0.24 8.67 9.75
N SER A 195 0.78 8.20 8.62
CA SER A 195 0.16 8.34 7.30
C SER A 195 -0.96 7.34 7.01
N GLN A 196 -1.03 6.23 7.76
CA GLN A 196 -1.91 5.09 7.47
C GLN A 196 -1.77 4.61 6.02
N LEU A 197 -0.55 4.69 5.48
CA LEU A 197 -0.23 4.34 4.11
C LEU A 197 0.85 3.25 4.10
N ASP A 198 0.46 2.06 3.67
CA ASP A 198 1.38 0.99 3.38
C ASP A 198 1.88 1.11 1.94
N ALA A 199 3.20 1.16 1.77
CA ALA A 199 3.84 1.29 0.48
C ALA A 199 5.00 0.30 0.37
N PRO A 200 5.30 -0.21 -0.84
CA PRO A 200 6.30 -1.25 -1.04
C PRO A 200 7.73 -0.79 -0.73
N ASN A 201 8.00 0.52 -0.85
CA ASN A 201 9.30 1.11 -0.54
C ASN A 201 9.16 2.61 -0.22
N LEU A 202 10.24 3.17 0.31
CA LEU A 202 10.34 4.58 0.70
C LEU A 202 10.06 5.54 -0.46
N GLY A 203 10.52 5.23 -1.69
CA GLY A 203 10.34 6.10 -2.85
C GLY A 203 8.89 6.25 -3.28
N VAL A 204 8.15 5.14 -3.33
CA VAL A 204 6.72 5.11 -3.63
C VAL A 204 5.93 5.83 -2.54
N TRP A 205 6.27 5.58 -1.28
CA TRP A 205 5.65 6.25 -0.14
C TRP A 205 5.84 7.77 -0.18
N PHE A 206 7.08 8.21 -0.36
CA PHE A 206 7.42 9.63 -0.35
C PHE A 206 6.77 10.37 -1.52
N SER A 207 6.77 9.77 -2.72
CA SER A 207 6.08 10.32 -3.89
C SER A 207 4.58 10.47 -3.64
N ASN A 208 3.96 9.49 -2.95
CA ASN A 208 2.56 9.60 -2.52
C ASN A 208 2.34 10.82 -1.63
N ILE A 209 3.15 11.03 -0.59
CA ILE A 209 3.02 12.18 0.31
C ILE A 209 3.17 13.51 -0.42
N VAL A 210 4.13 13.62 -1.34
CA VAL A 210 4.32 14.82 -2.16
C VAL A 210 3.10 15.08 -3.04
N MET A 211 2.62 14.08 -3.78
CA MET A 211 1.44 14.22 -4.66
C MET A 211 0.16 14.56 -3.88
N ARG A 212 0.00 14.02 -2.66
CA ARG A 212 -1.11 14.40 -1.76
C ARG A 212 -1.02 15.87 -1.38
N SER A 213 0.17 16.33 -1.02
CA SER A 213 0.40 17.75 -0.70
C SER A 213 0.14 18.66 -1.89
N GLU A 214 0.58 18.27 -3.10
CA GLU A 214 0.32 19.03 -4.33
C GLU A 214 -1.18 19.17 -4.60
N GLN A 215 -1.94 18.06 -4.52
CA GLN A 215 -3.40 18.09 -4.70
C GLN A 215 -4.08 19.05 -3.71
N LEU A 216 -3.78 18.91 -2.41
CA LEU A 216 -4.43 19.71 -1.37
C LEU A 216 -4.00 21.19 -1.42
N THR A 217 -2.73 21.45 -1.68
CA THR A 217 -2.20 22.83 -1.80
C THR A 217 -2.75 23.53 -3.04
N SER A 218 -2.78 22.85 -4.18
CA SER A 218 -3.36 23.38 -5.40
C SER A 218 -4.84 23.68 -5.20
N TRP A 219 -5.58 22.79 -4.52
CA TRP A 219 -6.98 23.03 -4.20
C TRP A 219 -7.15 24.26 -3.29
N LEU A 220 -6.34 24.38 -2.24
CA LEU A 220 -6.39 25.50 -1.30
C LEU A 220 -6.06 26.86 -1.94
N GLN A 221 -5.12 26.89 -2.89
CA GLN A 221 -4.62 28.13 -3.49
C GLN A 221 -5.34 28.53 -4.77
N SER A 222 -5.57 27.56 -5.67
CA SER A 222 -6.05 27.80 -7.04
C SER A 222 -7.53 27.52 -7.23
N GLY A 223 -8.21 26.99 -6.20
CA GLY A 223 -9.61 26.60 -6.32
C GLY A 223 -9.82 25.11 -6.56
N ARG A 224 -11.09 24.73 -6.63
CA ARG A 224 -11.50 23.32 -6.80
C ARG A 224 -10.96 22.73 -8.11
N PRO A 225 -10.26 21.58 -8.08
CA PRO A 225 -9.81 20.91 -9.30
C PRO A 225 -10.98 20.23 -10.02
N ASN A 226 -10.84 20.04 -11.34
CA ASN A 226 -11.83 19.35 -12.17
C ASN A 226 -11.84 17.83 -11.96
N CYS A 227 -10.72 17.27 -11.51
CA CYS A 227 -10.56 15.85 -11.20
C CYS A 227 -9.83 15.69 -9.87
N PHE A 228 -10.21 14.68 -9.09
CA PHE A 228 -9.57 14.36 -7.82
C PHE A 228 -8.91 12.99 -7.91
N TRP A 229 -7.67 12.91 -7.42
CA TRP A 229 -7.02 11.63 -7.15
C TRP A 229 -7.59 11.05 -5.85
N LEU A 230 -8.61 10.21 -5.98
CA LEU A 230 -9.41 9.73 -4.85
C LEU A 230 -8.59 8.94 -3.81
N THR A 231 -7.60 8.15 -4.26
CA THR A 231 -6.71 7.40 -3.36
C THR A 231 -5.65 8.29 -2.70
N GLY A 232 -5.58 9.57 -3.07
CA GLY A 232 -4.75 10.57 -2.40
C GLY A 232 -5.36 11.09 -1.09
N PHE A 233 -6.66 10.91 -0.85
CA PHE A 233 -7.28 11.32 0.40
C PHE A 233 -6.97 10.32 1.53
N PHE A 234 -6.81 10.83 2.74
CA PHE A 234 -6.77 10.04 3.96
C PHE A 234 -8.15 9.47 4.30
N ASN A 235 -9.23 10.20 3.99
CA ASN A 235 -10.62 9.75 4.16
C ASN A 235 -11.45 9.92 2.86
N PRO A 236 -11.32 9.00 1.89
CA PRO A 236 -12.07 9.07 0.63
C PRO A 236 -13.58 8.98 0.82
N GLN A 237 -14.07 8.27 1.85
CA GLN A 237 -15.50 8.18 2.15
C GLN A 237 -16.07 9.51 2.67
N GLY A 238 -15.29 10.24 3.49
CA GLY A 238 -15.61 11.58 3.93
C GLY A 238 -15.74 12.55 2.74
N PHE A 239 -14.82 12.47 1.79
CA PHE A 239 -14.88 13.23 0.54
C PHE A 239 -16.14 12.91 -0.27
N LEU A 240 -16.45 11.63 -0.50
CA LEU A 240 -17.66 11.23 -1.24
C LEU A 240 -18.95 11.71 -0.56
N THR A 241 -18.99 11.68 0.78
CA THR A 241 -20.12 12.19 1.57
C THR A 241 -20.27 13.69 1.42
N ALA A 242 -19.16 14.44 1.50
CA ALA A 242 -19.15 15.88 1.31
C ALA A 242 -19.55 16.27 -0.12
N ASN A 243 -19.09 15.53 -1.13
CA ASN A 243 -19.49 15.72 -2.51
C ASN A 243 -21.00 15.49 -2.70
N ARG A 244 -21.55 14.39 -2.15
CA ARG A 244 -22.99 14.12 -2.19
C ARG A 244 -23.80 15.23 -1.55
N GLN A 245 -23.39 15.74 -0.38
CA GLN A 245 -24.09 16.86 0.28
C GLN A 245 -24.09 18.13 -0.56
N GLU A 246 -23.04 18.37 -1.35
CA GLU A 246 -22.96 19.54 -2.21
C GLU A 246 -23.83 19.41 -3.46
N VAL A 247 -23.91 18.22 -4.06
CA VAL A 247 -24.77 17.95 -5.23
C VAL A 247 -26.26 17.95 -4.86
N CYS A 248 -26.61 17.53 -3.64
CA CYS A 248 -28.00 17.51 -3.17
C CYS A 248 -28.52 18.85 -2.64
N ARG A 249 -27.72 19.92 -2.66
CA ARG A 249 -28.12 21.29 -2.30
C ARG A 249 -28.60 22.05 -3.53
#